data_AF-A0A2G5R1D0-F1
#
_entry.id   AF-A0A2G5R1D0-F1
#
_cell.length_a   1.000
_cell.length_b   1.000
_cell.length_c   1.000
_cell.angle_alpha   90.00
_cell.angle_beta   90.00
_cell.angle_gamma   90.00
#
_symmetry.space_group_name_H-M   'P 1'
#
loop_
_entity.id
_entity.type
_entity.pdbx_description
1 polymer ?
#
loop_
_entity_poly.entity_id
_entity_poly.type
_entity_poly.pdbx_seq_one_letter_code
_entity_poly.pdbx_strand_id
1 'polypeptide(L)'
;MDGTTSTDPAGAGGGEAKSWLEQLPEGMRADKNLAKYESLEAFASGHLNALKRFGKDPNSLVEVPSKPDDEKAWGDLWGKLGRPEAPEGYQLQLAEGASEDDKAFVEGFRAVAFKAGMTQTQMAAAIGYLNEVTGKAGEAAAAHAEAAAAETTKTLKAEWGDKYDVYSKEIPKLIEDLGGKEAVEALNQEGMGNSPTLLKIFAKFADLRAEHGKLPGGGGGETETVNTPYQAQMKLAQLHGDQAKAKALQDKNDPLHKAVMKEREDLLKQAYPAGQ
;
A
#
# COMPACT_ATOMS: atom_id res chain seq x y z
N MET A 1 53.88 76.21 38.85
CA MET A 1 54.44 75.13 38.04
C MET A 1 54.91 74.08 39.02
N ASP A 2 54.05 73.13 39.35
CA ASP A 2 54.40 71.95 40.14
C ASP A 2 54.40 70.75 39.19
N GLY A 3 55.57 70.13 39.02
CA GLY A 3 55.75 68.91 38.25
C GLY A 3 55.99 67.76 39.20
N THR A 4 54.99 66.91 39.39
CA THR A 4 55.10 65.63 40.08
C THR A 4 55.27 64.54 39.02
N THR A 5 56.46 63.96 38.98
CA THR A 5 56.77 62.80 38.13
C THR A 5 56.16 61.54 38.74
N SER A 6 55.24 60.94 37.98
CA SER A 6 54.66 59.62 38.21
C SER A 6 55.78 58.57 38.21
N THR A 7 55.85 57.80 39.29
CA THR A 7 56.63 56.56 39.36
C THR A 7 55.68 55.40 39.06
N ASP A 8 55.79 54.86 37.85
CA ASP A 8 55.24 53.55 37.49
C ASP A 8 56.00 52.45 38.26
N PRO A 9 55.33 51.51 38.94
CA PRO A 9 55.91 50.21 39.21
C PRO A 9 55.60 49.28 38.03
N ALA A 10 56.66 48.95 37.31
CA ALA A 10 56.67 47.84 36.37
C ALA A 10 56.52 46.48 37.09
N GLY A 11 55.70 45.61 36.50
CA GLY A 11 56.02 44.19 36.34
C GLY A 11 55.75 43.23 37.51
N ALA A 12 54.61 42.55 37.47
CA ALA A 12 54.46 41.16 37.92
C ALA A 12 53.19 40.58 37.29
N GLY A 13 53.31 39.63 36.36
CA GLY A 13 52.13 38.98 35.76
C GLY A 13 52.41 37.94 34.68
N GLY A 14 53.68 37.65 34.35
CA GLY A 14 54.03 36.67 33.31
C GLY A 14 54.56 35.32 33.81
N GLY A 15 54.85 35.17 35.11
CA GLY A 15 55.53 34.00 35.68
C GLY A 15 54.61 32.95 36.30
N GLU A 16 53.44 33.34 36.81
CA GLU A 16 52.49 32.41 37.43
C GLU A 16 51.65 31.63 36.40
N ALA A 17 51.62 32.10 35.14
CA ALA A 17 50.65 31.61 34.16
C ALA A 17 50.84 30.13 33.73
N LYS A 18 51.97 29.51 34.12
CA LYS A 18 52.27 28.10 33.85
C LYS A 18 52.89 27.34 35.04
N SER A 19 53.28 28.03 36.11
CA SER A 19 53.92 27.41 37.28
C SER A 19 53.00 26.39 37.98
N TRP A 20 51.69 26.59 37.92
CA TRP A 20 50.73 25.66 38.50
C TRP A 20 50.72 24.28 37.80
N LEU A 21 51.04 24.19 36.51
CA LEU A 21 51.17 22.92 35.79
C LEU A 21 52.38 22.11 36.27
N GLU A 22 53.43 22.77 36.73
CA GLU A 22 54.66 22.11 37.22
C GLU A 22 54.41 21.31 38.49
N GLN A 23 53.37 21.64 39.25
CA GLN A 23 52.94 20.94 40.46
C GLN A 23 52.18 19.64 40.18
N LEU A 24 51.74 19.40 38.94
CA LEU A 24 51.01 18.19 38.55
C LEU A 24 51.96 17.04 38.18
N PRO A 25 51.57 15.76 38.28
CA PRO A 25 52.36 14.64 37.78
C PRO A 25 52.66 14.76 36.27
N GLU A 26 53.81 14.24 35.84
CA GLU A 26 54.31 14.39 34.46
C GLU A 26 53.31 13.93 33.39
N GLY A 27 52.58 12.85 33.65
CA GLY A 27 51.53 12.35 32.75
C GLY A 27 50.35 13.31 32.56
N MET A 28 50.05 14.19 33.52
CA MET A 28 49.00 15.21 33.40
C MET A 28 49.52 16.48 32.72
N ARG A 29 50.81 16.84 32.91
CA ARG A 29 51.40 18.02 32.25
C ARG A 29 51.37 17.95 30.73
N ALA A 30 51.44 16.74 30.18
CA ALA A 30 51.38 16.48 28.74
C ALA A 30 49.95 16.59 28.16
N ASP A 31 48.92 16.70 28.98
CA ASP A 31 47.54 16.79 28.51
C ASP A 31 47.28 18.16 27.84
N LYS A 32 46.99 18.11 26.54
CA LYS A 32 46.71 19.30 25.72
C LYS A 32 45.48 20.09 26.21
N ASN A 33 44.59 19.50 27.01
CA ASN A 33 43.45 20.16 27.60
C ASN A 33 43.82 20.97 28.85
N LEU A 34 44.83 20.54 29.61
CA LEU A 34 45.32 21.28 30.77
C LEU A 34 46.20 22.46 30.36
N ALA A 35 46.97 22.31 29.27
CA ALA A 35 47.82 23.38 28.72
C ALA A 35 47.04 24.62 28.22
N LYS A 36 45.71 24.56 28.14
CA LYS A 36 44.83 25.65 27.69
C LYS A 36 44.54 26.68 28.77
N TYR A 37 44.78 26.34 30.04
CA TYR A 37 44.43 27.18 31.17
C TYR A 37 45.65 27.96 31.64
N GLU A 38 45.53 29.28 31.66
CA GLU A 38 46.60 30.22 32.06
C GLU A 38 46.82 30.26 33.57
N SER A 39 45.95 29.66 34.40
CA SER A 39 46.14 29.62 35.84
C SER A 39 45.32 28.49 36.46
N LEU A 40 45.64 28.13 37.71
CA LEU A 40 44.83 27.19 38.50
C LEU A 40 43.40 27.72 38.69
N GLU A 41 43.25 29.04 38.86
CA GLU A 41 41.93 29.68 38.98
C GLU A 41 41.13 29.62 37.67
N ALA A 42 41.80 29.76 36.52
CA ALA A 42 41.18 29.58 35.20
C ALA A 42 40.75 28.12 34.97
N PHE A 43 41.58 27.15 35.39
CA PHE A 43 41.21 25.73 35.38
C PHE A 43 40.02 25.44 36.30
N ALA A 44 40.06 25.90 37.56
CA ALA A 44 38.99 25.70 38.53
C ALA A 44 37.68 26.33 38.04
N SER A 45 37.73 27.55 37.51
CA SER A 45 36.58 28.23 36.90
C SER A 45 36.04 27.47 35.68
N GLY A 46 36.93 26.98 34.81
CA GLY A 46 36.57 26.14 33.67
C GLY A 46 35.91 24.83 34.07
N HIS A 47 36.44 24.16 35.11
CA HIS A 47 35.88 22.93 35.66
C HIS A 47 34.52 23.17 36.33
N LEU A 48 34.38 24.24 37.13
CA LEU A 48 33.10 24.63 37.72
C LEU A 48 32.06 24.97 36.64
N ASN A 49 32.45 25.63 35.55
CA ASN A 49 31.57 25.89 34.42
C ASN A 49 31.19 24.61 33.67
N ALA A 50 32.12 23.67 33.52
CA ALA A 50 31.83 22.35 32.96
C ALA A 50 30.87 21.55 33.86
N LEU A 51 31.06 21.57 35.19
CA LEU A 51 30.13 20.96 36.16
C LEU A 51 28.76 21.64 36.15
N LYS A 52 28.69 22.97 35.97
CA LYS A 52 27.40 23.66 35.80
C LYS A 52 26.68 23.28 34.50
N ARG A 53 27.43 22.91 33.44
CA ARG A 53 26.90 22.49 32.14
C ARG A 53 26.52 21.01 32.09
N PHE A 54 27.34 20.14 32.64
CA PHE A 54 27.21 18.67 32.54
C PHE A 54 26.81 18.00 33.85
N GLY A 55 26.97 18.67 35.00
CA GLY A 55 26.63 18.14 36.32
C GLY A 55 25.17 18.31 36.72
N LYS A 56 24.27 18.65 35.79
CA LYS A 56 22.83 18.84 36.11
C LYS A 56 22.05 17.53 36.19
N ASP A 57 22.50 16.47 35.53
CA ASP A 57 22.03 15.09 35.71
C ASP A 57 22.90 14.18 34.81
N PRO A 58 23.60 13.16 35.31
CA PRO A 58 24.28 12.17 34.46
C PRO A 58 23.34 11.52 33.43
N ASN A 59 22.03 11.44 33.71
CA ASN A 59 21.02 10.93 32.78
C ASN A 59 20.72 11.89 31.62
N SER A 60 21.06 13.18 31.73
CA SER A 60 20.97 14.15 30.64
C SER A 60 22.13 14.05 29.64
N LEU A 61 23.18 13.28 29.98
CA LEU A 61 24.29 13.01 29.10
C LEU A 61 23.97 11.79 28.23
N VAL A 62 24.14 12.00 26.94
CA VAL A 62 23.88 11.00 25.91
C VAL A 62 25.20 10.69 25.24
N GLU A 63 25.64 9.43 25.38
CA GLU A 63 26.83 8.92 24.69
C GLU A 63 26.39 8.31 23.36
N VAL A 64 27.06 8.71 22.28
CA VAL A 64 26.81 8.15 20.96
C VAL A 64 27.65 6.87 20.82
N PRO A 65 27.05 5.70 20.57
CA PRO A 65 27.80 4.47 20.36
C PRO A 65 28.82 4.63 19.24
N SER A 66 30.05 4.18 19.48
CA SER A 66 31.15 4.30 18.49
C SER A 66 31.06 3.27 17.36
N LYS A 67 30.26 2.21 17.58
CA LYS A 67 30.09 1.07 16.68
C LYS A 67 28.64 0.99 16.22
N PRO A 68 28.35 0.99 14.91
CA PRO A 68 26.99 0.89 14.39
C PRO A 68 26.26 -0.42 14.75
N ASP A 69 27.02 -1.48 15.02
CA ASP A 69 26.56 -2.85 15.30
C ASP A 69 26.41 -3.16 16.79
N ASP A 70 26.70 -2.21 17.69
CA ASP A 70 26.50 -2.38 19.12
C ASP A 70 25.03 -2.15 19.50
N GLU A 71 24.19 -3.15 19.25
CA GLU A 71 22.74 -3.09 19.47
C GLU A 71 22.37 -2.70 20.90
N LYS A 72 23.17 -3.12 21.89
CA LYS A 72 22.92 -2.78 23.29
C LYS A 72 23.15 -1.28 23.53
N ALA A 73 24.29 -0.74 23.09
CA ALA A 73 24.61 0.67 23.27
C ALA A 73 23.62 1.57 22.50
N TRP A 74 23.22 1.18 21.29
CA TRP A 74 22.17 1.87 20.54
C TRP A 74 20.80 1.76 21.23
N GLY A 75 20.48 0.60 21.79
CA GLY A 75 19.25 0.40 22.55
C GLY A 75 19.13 1.31 23.76
N ASP A 76 20.21 1.44 24.54
CA ASP A 76 20.28 2.33 25.71
C ASP A 76 20.13 3.81 25.30
N LEU A 77 20.77 4.20 24.18
CA LEU A 77 20.61 5.54 23.58
C LEU A 77 19.17 5.81 23.16
N TRP A 78 18.56 4.92 22.37
CA TRP A 78 17.20 5.11 21.88
C TRP A 78 16.18 5.12 23.01
N GLY A 79 16.37 4.33 24.07
CA GLY A 79 15.55 4.37 25.27
C GLY A 79 15.57 5.76 25.93
N LYS A 80 16.76 6.36 26.10
CA LYS A 80 16.89 7.76 26.60
C LYS A 80 16.20 8.77 25.70
N LEU A 81 16.15 8.52 24.39
CA LEU A 81 15.50 9.40 23.41
C LEU A 81 13.98 9.21 23.33
N GLY A 82 13.40 8.26 24.07
CA GLY A 82 11.95 8.04 24.12
C GLY A 82 11.45 6.97 23.15
N ARG A 83 12.31 6.03 22.71
CA ARG A 83 11.84 4.76 22.15
C ARG A 83 11.18 3.93 23.26
N PRO A 84 10.03 3.28 23.01
CA PRO A 84 9.43 2.33 23.95
C PRO A 84 10.38 1.18 24.32
N GLU A 85 10.11 0.52 25.44
CA GLU A 85 10.92 -0.62 25.93
C GLU A 85 10.77 -1.88 25.06
N ALA A 86 9.64 -2.00 24.36
CA ALA A 86 9.33 -3.10 23.45
C ALA A 86 8.47 -2.61 22.26
N PRO A 87 8.42 -3.33 21.12
CA PRO A 87 7.58 -2.98 19.97
C PRO A 87 6.11 -2.75 20.32
N GLU A 88 5.57 -3.50 21.28
CA GLU A 88 4.18 -3.44 21.71
C GLU A 88 3.87 -2.16 22.48
N GLY A 89 4.90 -1.46 22.98
CA GLY A 89 4.76 -0.20 23.70
C GLY A 89 4.37 0.98 22.80
N TYR A 90 4.42 0.81 21.47
CA TYR A 90 3.95 1.84 20.55
C TYR A 90 2.42 1.91 20.49
N GLN A 91 1.91 3.09 20.85
CA GLN A 91 0.49 3.40 20.80
C GLN A 91 0.11 3.85 19.39
N LEU A 92 -0.41 2.90 18.61
CA LEU A 92 -1.05 3.16 17.32
C LEU A 92 -2.53 2.80 17.45
N GLN A 93 -3.39 3.77 17.18
CA GLN A 93 -4.83 3.54 17.13
C GLN A 93 -5.20 3.10 15.71
N LEU A 94 -5.73 1.89 15.60
CA LEU A 94 -6.39 1.41 14.40
C LEU A 94 -7.80 1.98 14.34
N ALA A 95 -8.30 2.26 13.12
CA ALA A 95 -9.69 2.64 12.93
C ALA A 95 -10.64 1.50 13.35
N GLU A 96 -11.85 1.87 13.76
CA GLU A 96 -12.90 0.89 14.06
C GLU A 96 -13.22 0.08 12.79
N GLY A 97 -13.14 -1.25 12.86
CA GLY A 97 -13.32 -2.12 11.70
C GLY A 97 -12.07 -2.40 10.85
N ALA A 98 -10.86 -2.07 11.35
CA ALA A 98 -9.60 -2.41 10.68
C ALA A 98 -9.51 -3.90 10.29
N SER A 99 -9.07 -4.16 9.07
CA SER A 99 -8.92 -5.51 8.52
C SER A 99 -7.79 -6.28 9.22
N GLU A 100 -7.73 -7.60 9.00
CA GLU A 100 -6.59 -8.40 9.49
C GLU A 100 -5.26 -7.96 8.85
N ASP A 101 -5.30 -7.49 7.60
CA ASP A 101 -4.12 -6.95 6.92
C ASP A 101 -3.65 -5.63 7.56
N ASP A 102 -4.57 -4.76 7.97
CA ASP A 102 -4.24 -3.52 8.69
C ASP A 102 -3.57 -3.81 10.04
N LYS A 103 -4.07 -4.83 10.75
CA LYS A 103 -3.47 -5.28 12.01
C LYS A 103 -2.07 -5.83 11.79
N ALA A 104 -1.89 -6.71 10.81
CA ALA A 104 -0.60 -7.28 10.45
C ALA A 104 0.41 -6.19 10.03
N PHE A 105 -0.04 -5.18 9.28
CA PHE A 105 0.76 -4.02 8.93
C PHE A 105 1.23 -3.26 10.17
N VAL A 106 0.33 -2.97 11.12
CA VAL A 106 0.68 -2.26 12.36
C VAL A 106 1.67 -3.06 13.21
N GLU A 107 1.49 -4.36 13.35
CA GLU A 107 2.44 -5.22 14.08
C GLU A 107 3.82 -5.23 13.42
N GLY A 108 3.89 -5.38 12.10
CA GLY A 108 5.14 -5.30 11.35
C GLY A 108 5.81 -3.93 11.50
N PHE A 109 5.02 -2.86 11.45
CA PHE A 109 5.53 -1.50 11.58
C PHE A 109 6.06 -1.20 12.98
N ARG A 110 5.42 -1.72 14.04
CA ARG A 110 5.94 -1.68 15.42
C ARG A 110 7.33 -2.32 15.54
N ALA A 111 7.52 -3.50 14.96
CA ALA A 111 8.79 -4.20 14.99
C ALA A 111 9.91 -3.42 14.26
N VAL A 112 9.59 -2.87 13.08
CA VAL A 112 10.54 -2.04 12.32
C VAL A 112 10.87 -0.75 13.08
N ALA A 113 9.87 -0.05 13.62
CA ALA A 113 10.07 1.18 14.38
C ALA A 113 10.98 0.95 15.60
N PHE A 114 10.75 -0.15 16.34
CA PHE A 114 11.57 -0.51 17.49
C PHE A 114 13.02 -0.75 17.09
N LYS A 115 13.25 -1.54 16.04
CA LYS A 115 14.59 -1.82 15.51
C LYS A 115 15.29 -0.56 15.00
N ALA A 116 14.54 0.37 14.41
CA ALA A 116 15.03 1.62 13.88
C ALA A 116 15.27 2.71 14.93
N GLY A 117 14.93 2.46 16.21
CA GLY A 117 15.15 3.44 17.26
C GLY A 117 14.08 4.51 17.37
N MET A 118 12.93 4.36 16.70
CA MET A 118 11.96 5.45 16.55
C MET A 118 11.30 5.80 17.89
N THR A 119 11.09 7.08 18.15
CA THR A 119 10.25 7.53 19.26
C THR A 119 8.77 7.37 18.92
N GLN A 120 7.90 7.36 19.94
CA GLN A 120 6.45 7.35 19.73
C GLN A 120 5.98 8.51 18.82
N THR A 121 6.55 9.71 19.00
CA THR A 121 6.22 10.88 18.20
C THR A 121 6.64 10.72 16.73
N GLN A 122 7.84 10.18 16.49
CA GLN A 122 8.32 9.93 15.13
C GLN A 122 7.46 8.88 14.42
N MET A 123 7.07 7.82 15.13
CA MET A 123 6.19 6.78 14.59
C MET A 123 4.80 7.34 14.25
N ALA A 124 4.20 8.12 15.16
CA ALA A 124 2.91 8.75 14.94
C ALA A 124 2.92 9.71 13.73
N ALA A 125 4.01 10.48 13.57
CA ALA A 125 4.18 11.35 12.41
C ALA A 125 4.30 10.56 11.10
N ALA A 126 5.06 9.46 11.09
CA ALA A 126 5.21 8.61 9.91
C ALA A 126 3.88 7.96 9.48
N ILE A 127 3.11 7.43 10.43
CA ILE A 127 1.78 6.86 10.15
C ILE A 127 0.80 7.94 9.71
N GLY A 128 0.81 9.11 10.37
CA GLY A 128 -0.03 10.23 9.97
C GLY A 128 0.19 10.65 8.51
N TYR A 129 1.46 10.77 8.10
CA TYR A 129 1.83 11.07 6.72
C TYR A 129 1.41 9.95 5.75
N LEU A 130 1.63 8.68 6.12
CA LEU A 130 1.21 7.55 5.27
C LEU A 130 -0.31 7.54 5.05
N ASN A 131 -1.09 7.78 6.10
CA ASN A 131 -2.54 7.87 6.02
C ASN A 131 -2.98 9.05 5.14
N GLU A 132 -2.32 10.21 5.26
CA GLU A 132 -2.60 11.38 4.41
C GLU A 132 -2.34 11.08 2.94
N VAL A 133 -1.17 10.51 2.61
CA VAL A 133 -0.80 10.20 1.22
C VAL A 133 -1.73 9.13 0.64
N THR A 134 -2.06 8.10 1.41
CA THR A 134 -2.96 7.03 0.97
C THR A 134 -4.38 7.56 0.76
N GLY A 135 -4.87 8.42 1.67
CA GLY A 135 -6.16 9.09 1.54
C GLY A 135 -6.23 9.96 0.29
N LYS A 136 -5.23 10.82 0.06
CA LYS A 136 -5.12 11.66 -1.14
C LYS A 136 -5.04 10.83 -2.42
N ALA A 137 -4.30 9.73 -2.41
CA ALA A 137 -4.23 8.83 -3.55
C ALA A 137 -5.58 8.18 -3.86
N GLY A 138 -6.33 7.77 -2.83
CA GLY A 138 -7.69 7.24 -2.95
C GLY A 138 -8.67 8.26 -3.51
N GLU A 139 -8.66 9.50 -2.99
CA GLU A 139 -9.49 10.59 -3.51
C GLU A 139 -9.16 10.91 -4.98
N ALA A 140 -7.88 10.99 -5.33
CA ALA A 140 -7.45 11.24 -6.71
C ALA A 140 -7.86 10.10 -7.65
N ALA A 141 -7.73 8.84 -7.22
CA ALA A 141 -8.16 7.67 -7.98
C ALA A 141 -9.68 7.69 -8.20
N ALA A 142 -10.47 8.00 -7.17
CA ALA A 142 -11.92 8.13 -7.27
C ALA A 142 -12.33 9.25 -8.25
N ALA A 143 -11.71 10.44 -8.14
CA ALA A 143 -11.96 11.56 -9.05
C ALA A 143 -11.59 11.20 -10.50
N HIS A 144 -10.47 10.50 -10.71
CA HIS A 144 -10.06 10.03 -12.03
C HIS A 144 -11.04 9.01 -12.61
N ALA A 145 -11.51 8.05 -11.79
CA ALA A 145 -12.51 7.07 -12.20
C ALA A 145 -13.85 7.73 -12.59
N GLU A 146 -14.31 8.71 -11.82
CA GLU A 146 -15.52 9.49 -12.13
C GLU A 146 -15.37 10.27 -13.43
N ALA A 147 -14.24 10.96 -13.63
CA ALA A 147 -13.96 11.69 -14.85
C ALA A 147 -13.92 10.76 -16.09
N ALA A 148 -13.28 9.60 -15.98
CA ALA A 148 -13.23 8.61 -17.05
C ALA A 148 -14.62 8.02 -17.38
N ALA A 149 -15.45 7.78 -16.37
CA ALA A 149 -16.83 7.31 -16.57
C ALA A 149 -17.69 8.39 -17.26
N ALA A 150 -17.54 9.66 -16.87
CA ALA A 150 -18.23 10.78 -17.50
C ALA A 150 -17.81 10.97 -18.97
N GLU A 151 -16.51 10.86 -19.27
CA GLU A 151 -15.99 10.93 -20.64
C GLU A 151 -16.50 9.77 -21.51
N THR A 152 -16.52 8.56 -20.96
CA THR A 152 -17.08 7.38 -21.62
C THR A 152 -18.55 7.58 -21.93
N THR A 153 -19.33 8.02 -20.94
CA THR A 153 -20.76 8.34 -21.11
C THR A 153 -20.98 9.36 -22.23
N LYS A 154 -20.20 10.45 -22.23
CA LYS A 154 -20.28 11.49 -23.27
C LYS A 154 -19.96 10.93 -24.66
N THR A 155 -18.91 10.15 -24.78
CA THR A 155 -18.47 9.53 -26.05
C THR A 155 -19.54 8.58 -26.59
N LEU A 156 -20.05 7.69 -25.75
CA LEU A 156 -21.04 6.70 -26.14
C LEU A 156 -22.40 7.35 -26.46
N LYS A 157 -22.82 8.40 -25.76
CA LYS A 157 -24.01 9.18 -26.13
C LYS A 157 -23.87 9.82 -27.51
N ALA A 158 -22.71 10.38 -27.82
CA ALA A 158 -22.45 10.98 -29.12
C ALA A 158 -22.44 9.94 -30.25
N GLU A 159 -21.87 8.74 -30.01
CA GLU A 159 -21.77 7.69 -31.01
C GLU A 159 -23.06 6.89 -31.20
N TRP A 160 -23.78 6.56 -30.13
CA TRP A 160 -24.95 5.69 -30.18
C TRP A 160 -26.26 6.44 -30.38
N GLY A 161 -26.30 7.75 -30.07
CA GLY A 161 -27.51 8.57 -30.21
C GLY A 161 -28.70 7.93 -29.48
N ASP A 162 -29.81 7.76 -30.19
CA ASP A 162 -31.06 7.19 -29.66
C ASP A 162 -30.90 5.74 -29.13
N LYS A 163 -29.90 4.99 -29.61
CA LYS A 163 -29.62 3.64 -29.12
C LYS A 163 -28.93 3.62 -27.74
N TYR A 164 -28.47 4.76 -27.24
CA TYR A 164 -27.75 4.82 -25.97
C TYR A 164 -28.56 4.23 -24.81
N ASP A 165 -29.82 4.64 -24.66
CA ASP A 165 -30.70 4.16 -23.58
C ASP A 165 -31.02 2.66 -23.71
N VAL A 166 -31.00 2.12 -24.92
CA VAL A 166 -31.16 0.69 -25.20
C VAL A 166 -29.90 -0.04 -24.74
N TYR A 167 -28.72 0.35 -25.22
CA TYR A 167 -27.47 -0.32 -24.86
C TYR A 167 -27.15 -0.20 -23.36
N SER A 168 -27.44 0.92 -22.70
CA SER A 168 -27.25 1.08 -21.26
C SER A 168 -28.07 0.10 -20.42
N LYS A 169 -29.18 -0.44 -20.96
CA LYS A 169 -30.02 -1.45 -20.29
C LYS A 169 -29.68 -2.88 -20.72
N GLU A 170 -29.35 -3.07 -22.00
CA GLU A 170 -29.15 -4.40 -22.57
C GLU A 170 -27.73 -4.94 -22.34
N ILE A 171 -26.70 -4.08 -22.26
CA ILE A 171 -25.32 -4.53 -22.00
C ILE A 171 -25.18 -5.15 -20.60
N PRO A 172 -25.65 -4.53 -19.50
CA PRO A 172 -25.55 -5.15 -18.18
C PRO A 172 -26.27 -6.50 -18.11
N LYS A 173 -27.46 -6.60 -18.72
CA LYS A 173 -28.21 -7.87 -18.82
C LYS A 173 -27.46 -8.91 -19.63
N LEU A 174 -26.84 -8.51 -20.74
CA LEU A 174 -26.05 -9.41 -21.57
C LEU A 174 -24.85 -9.98 -20.79
N ILE A 175 -24.15 -9.14 -20.03
CA ILE A 175 -23.04 -9.57 -19.19
C ILE A 175 -23.55 -10.51 -18.08
N GLU A 176 -24.66 -10.16 -17.42
CA GLU A 176 -25.29 -11.01 -16.40
C GLU A 176 -25.75 -12.36 -16.97
N ASP A 177 -26.35 -12.39 -18.16
CA ASP A 177 -26.78 -13.62 -18.84
C ASP A 177 -25.59 -14.52 -19.23
N LEU A 178 -24.43 -13.93 -19.52
CA LEU A 178 -23.23 -14.65 -19.95
C LEU A 178 -22.36 -15.14 -18.79
N GLY A 179 -22.21 -14.32 -17.75
CA GLY A 179 -21.25 -14.54 -16.66
C GLY A 179 -21.83 -14.43 -15.26
N GLY A 180 -23.14 -14.25 -15.12
CA GLY A 180 -23.81 -14.02 -13.84
C GLY A 180 -23.56 -12.61 -13.28
N LYS A 181 -24.15 -12.36 -12.10
CA LYS A 181 -24.00 -11.08 -11.40
C LYS A 181 -22.55 -10.80 -10.99
N GLU A 182 -21.82 -11.86 -10.65
CA GLU A 182 -20.40 -11.80 -10.27
C GLU A 182 -19.53 -11.23 -11.39
N ALA A 183 -19.84 -11.53 -12.67
CA ALA A 183 -19.12 -10.94 -13.80
C ALA A 183 -19.38 -9.43 -13.93
N VAL A 184 -20.60 -8.98 -13.67
CA VAL A 184 -20.94 -7.54 -13.66
C VAL A 184 -20.20 -6.83 -12.53
N GLU A 185 -20.19 -7.43 -11.33
CA GLU A 185 -19.48 -6.89 -10.17
C GLU A 185 -17.98 -6.83 -10.40
N ALA A 186 -17.36 -7.90 -10.92
CA ALA A 186 -15.93 -7.96 -11.22
C ALA A 186 -15.52 -6.88 -12.23
N LEU A 187 -16.28 -6.74 -13.33
CA LEU A 187 -15.98 -5.71 -14.34
C LEU A 187 -16.10 -4.29 -13.75
N ASN A 188 -17.04 -4.04 -12.85
CA ASN A 188 -17.18 -2.75 -12.20
C ASN A 188 -16.06 -2.49 -11.17
N GLN A 189 -15.69 -3.49 -10.38
CA GLN A 189 -14.61 -3.40 -9.40
C GLN A 189 -13.25 -3.14 -10.06
N GLU A 190 -12.97 -3.75 -11.21
CA GLU A 190 -11.75 -3.52 -11.98
C GLU A 190 -11.81 -2.26 -12.85
N GLY A 191 -12.92 -1.50 -12.83
CA GLY A 191 -13.13 -0.31 -13.65
C GLY A 191 -13.39 -0.59 -15.14
N MET A 192 -13.42 -1.86 -15.54
CA MET A 192 -13.66 -2.31 -16.92
C MET A 192 -15.11 -2.07 -17.39
N GLY A 193 -16.07 -1.97 -16.46
CA GLY A 193 -17.46 -1.61 -16.74
C GLY A 193 -17.61 -0.23 -17.41
N ASN A 194 -16.63 0.65 -17.23
CA ASN A 194 -16.58 1.98 -17.84
C ASN A 194 -15.67 2.05 -19.08
N SER A 195 -15.18 0.92 -19.59
CA SER A 195 -14.32 0.92 -20.78
C SER A 195 -15.15 1.15 -22.06
N PRO A 196 -14.94 2.25 -22.82
CA PRO A 196 -15.68 2.49 -24.05
C PRO A 196 -15.49 1.36 -25.07
N THR A 197 -14.28 0.79 -25.14
CA THR A 197 -13.95 -0.29 -26.07
C THR A 197 -14.73 -1.56 -25.75
N LEU A 198 -14.78 -1.96 -24.47
CA LEU A 198 -15.54 -3.14 -24.05
C LEU A 198 -17.04 -2.93 -24.24
N LEU A 199 -17.55 -1.76 -23.84
CA LEU A 199 -18.96 -1.42 -24.01
C LEU A 199 -19.39 -1.43 -25.49
N LYS A 200 -18.54 -0.98 -26.42
CA LYS A 200 -18.80 -1.08 -27.87
C LYS A 200 -18.80 -2.53 -28.37
N ILE A 201 -17.95 -3.39 -27.82
CA ILE A 201 -17.96 -4.83 -28.14
C ILE A 201 -19.27 -5.45 -27.67
N PHE A 202 -19.69 -5.19 -26.42
CA PHE A 202 -20.96 -5.68 -25.89
C PHE A 202 -22.18 -5.10 -26.63
N ALA A 203 -22.14 -3.85 -27.06
CA ALA A 203 -23.19 -3.25 -27.88
C ALA A 203 -23.39 -4.02 -29.19
N LYS A 204 -22.30 -4.42 -29.87
CA LYS A 204 -22.38 -5.27 -31.06
C LYS A 204 -23.03 -6.62 -30.75
N PHE A 205 -22.64 -7.26 -29.64
CA PHE A 205 -23.27 -8.51 -29.23
C PHE A 205 -24.76 -8.35 -28.89
N ALA A 206 -25.15 -7.21 -28.30
CA ALA A 206 -26.55 -6.88 -28.05
C ALA A 206 -27.34 -6.71 -29.35
N ASP A 207 -26.81 -5.98 -30.33
CA ASP A 207 -27.42 -5.87 -31.67
C ASP A 207 -27.55 -7.24 -32.34
N LEU A 208 -26.48 -8.04 -32.29
CA LEU A 208 -26.47 -9.39 -32.87
C LEU A 208 -27.47 -10.34 -32.22
N ARG A 209 -27.77 -10.16 -30.93
CA ARG A 209 -28.83 -10.90 -30.22
C ARG A 209 -30.23 -10.38 -30.59
N ALA A 210 -30.36 -9.09 -30.89
CA ALA A 210 -31.62 -8.44 -31.21
C ALA A 210 -32.05 -8.63 -32.69
N GLU A 211 -31.11 -8.60 -33.63
CA GLU A 211 -31.38 -8.66 -35.07
C GLU A 211 -31.67 -10.09 -35.57
N HIS A 212 -31.14 -11.10 -34.87
CA HIS A 212 -31.53 -12.50 -34.97
C HIS A 212 -31.18 -13.12 -33.61
N GLY A 213 -31.93 -14.09 -33.08
CA GLY A 213 -31.53 -14.78 -31.83
C GLY A 213 -30.25 -15.63 -31.94
N LYS A 214 -29.21 -15.19 -32.66
CA LYS A 214 -27.97 -15.91 -32.96
C LYS A 214 -26.76 -14.98 -32.99
N LEU A 215 -25.85 -15.23 -32.04
CA LEU A 215 -24.50 -14.67 -32.01
C LEU A 215 -23.69 -15.05 -33.28
N PRO A 216 -22.76 -14.20 -33.77
CA PRO A 216 -21.85 -14.55 -34.86
C PRO A 216 -20.94 -15.70 -34.41
N GLY A 217 -20.93 -16.77 -35.21
CA GLY A 217 -20.44 -18.10 -34.83
C GLY A 217 -21.57 -19.14 -34.78
N GLY A 218 -22.83 -18.72 -34.81
CA GLY A 218 -23.99 -19.59 -35.05
C GLY A 218 -24.14 -19.93 -36.53
N GLY A 219 -23.37 -20.92 -36.99
CA GLY A 219 -23.20 -21.31 -38.39
C GLY A 219 -24.47 -21.36 -39.25
N GLY A 220 -24.39 -20.66 -40.39
CA GLY A 220 -25.12 -20.97 -41.61
C GLY A 220 -24.12 -21.49 -42.63
N GLY A 221 -24.04 -22.80 -42.79
CA GLY A 221 -23.15 -23.48 -43.72
C GLY A 221 -23.02 -24.94 -43.34
N GLU A 222 -23.43 -25.81 -44.25
CA GLU A 222 -23.34 -27.27 -44.10
C GLU A 222 -21.87 -27.69 -44.02
N THR A 223 -21.32 -27.72 -42.82
CA THR A 223 -20.10 -28.44 -42.45
C THR A 223 -20.16 -28.65 -40.94
N GLU A 224 -19.81 -29.84 -40.47
CA GLU A 224 -20.03 -30.35 -39.11
C GLU A 224 -19.92 -29.26 -38.02
N THR A 225 -21.05 -28.98 -37.36
CA THR A 225 -21.18 -27.87 -36.40
C THR A 225 -20.53 -28.22 -35.07
N VAL A 226 -19.24 -27.90 -34.93
CA VAL A 226 -18.58 -27.86 -33.61
C VAL A 226 -19.13 -26.67 -32.83
N ASN A 227 -19.92 -26.92 -31.78
CA ASN A 227 -20.40 -25.87 -30.89
C ASN A 227 -19.28 -25.44 -29.94
N THR A 228 -19.25 -24.16 -29.57
CA THR A 228 -18.45 -23.75 -28.40
C THR A 228 -19.02 -24.38 -27.12
N PRO A 229 -18.24 -24.53 -26.04
CA PRO A 229 -18.75 -25.10 -24.79
C PRO A 229 -20.02 -24.43 -24.27
N TYR A 230 -20.07 -23.10 -24.32
CA TYR A 230 -21.26 -22.32 -23.95
C TYR A 230 -22.47 -22.60 -24.87
N GLN A 231 -22.26 -22.66 -26.19
CA GLN A 231 -23.33 -23.00 -27.14
C GLN A 231 -23.86 -24.42 -26.92
N ALA A 232 -22.98 -25.36 -26.58
CA ALA A 232 -23.36 -26.74 -26.26
C ALA A 232 -24.16 -26.83 -24.95
N GLN A 233 -23.77 -26.08 -23.91
CA GLN A 233 -24.54 -25.95 -22.66
C GLN A 233 -25.93 -25.37 -22.91
N MET A 234 -26.04 -24.34 -23.76
CA MET A 234 -27.34 -23.75 -24.11
C MET A 234 -28.24 -24.71 -24.89
N LYS A 235 -27.67 -25.48 -25.83
CA LYS A 235 -28.40 -26.53 -26.55
C LYS A 235 -28.81 -27.68 -25.64
N LEU A 236 -28.04 -28.03 -24.61
CA LEU A 236 -28.45 -28.99 -23.59
C LEU A 236 -29.66 -28.50 -22.80
N ALA A 237 -29.67 -27.22 -22.39
CA ALA A 237 -30.81 -26.62 -21.71
C ALA A 237 -32.07 -26.63 -22.59
N GLN A 238 -31.94 -26.30 -23.88
CA GLN A 238 -33.03 -26.37 -24.85
C GLN A 238 -33.54 -27.81 -25.07
N LEU A 239 -32.64 -28.79 -25.16
CA LEU A 239 -32.97 -30.20 -25.32
C LEU A 239 -33.75 -30.74 -24.11
N HIS A 240 -33.43 -30.29 -22.88
CA HIS A 240 -34.19 -30.65 -21.68
C HIS A 240 -35.50 -29.85 -21.53
N GLY A 241 -35.60 -28.65 -22.11
CA GLY A 241 -36.82 -27.83 -22.10
C GLY A 241 -37.86 -28.23 -23.16
N ASP A 242 -37.44 -28.92 -24.23
CA ASP A 242 -38.34 -29.49 -25.23
C ASP A 242 -39.07 -30.71 -24.66
N GLN A 243 -40.40 -30.61 -24.51
CA GLN A 243 -41.21 -31.65 -23.88
C GLN A 243 -41.15 -32.99 -24.62
N ALA A 244 -41.04 -32.99 -25.94
CA ALA A 244 -40.99 -34.22 -26.73
C ALA A 244 -39.62 -34.90 -26.59
N LYS A 245 -38.54 -34.11 -26.64
CA LYS A 245 -37.17 -34.62 -26.44
C LYS A 245 -36.94 -35.05 -24.98
N ALA A 246 -37.40 -34.28 -24.02
CA ALA A 246 -37.31 -34.61 -22.59
C ALA A 246 -38.07 -35.91 -22.27
N LYS A 247 -39.25 -36.12 -22.86
CA LYS A 247 -39.97 -37.39 -22.75
C LYS A 247 -39.21 -38.54 -23.41
N ALA A 248 -38.71 -38.34 -24.63
CA ALA A 248 -37.94 -39.34 -25.35
C ALA A 248 -36.65 -39.74 -24.62
N LEU A 249 -36.02 -38.83 -23.85
CA LEU A 249 -34.87 -39.15 -23.00
C LEU A 249 -35.23 -40.11 -21.85
N GLN A 250 -36.44 -39.99 -21.30
CA GLN A 250 -36.88 -40.75 -20.13
C GLN A 250 -37.52 -42.09 -20.49
N ASP A 251 -38.15 -42.20 -21.67
CA ASP A 251 -38.80 -43.41 -22.15
C ASP A 251 -37.89 -44.19 -23.11
N LYS A 252 -37.37 -45.34 -22.66
CA LYS A 252 -36.50 -46.22 -23.45
C LYS A 252 -37.18 -46.83 -24.68
N ASN A 253 -38.52 -46.86 -24.69
CA ASN A 253 -39.31 -47.41 -25.79
C ASN A 253 -39.74 -46.34 -26.80
N ASP A 254 -39.44 -45.06 -26.55
CA ASP A 254 -39.73 -43.99 -27.50
C ASP A 254 -38.88 -44.17 -28.77
N PRO A 255 -39.46 -44.10 -29.98
CA PRO A 255 -38.73 -44.23 -31.23
C PRO A 255 -37.55 -43.23 -31.39
N LEU A 256 -37.63 -42.07 -30.72
CA LEU A 256 -36.60 -41.03 -30.74
C LEU A 256 -35.56 -41.19 -29.63
N HIS A 257 -35.75 -42.10 -28.67
CA HIS A 257 -34.87 -42.25 -27.48
C HIS A 257 -33.39 -42.32 -27.85
N LYS A 258 -33.03 -43.21 -28.80
CA LYS A 258 -31.64 -43.41 -29.24
C LYS A 258 -31.04 -42.15 -29.89
N ALA A 259 -31.83 -41.44 -30.70
CA ALA A 259 -31.38 -40.25 -31.40
C ALA A 259 -31.15 -39.09 -30.43
N VAL A 260 -32.09 -38.85 -29.51
CA VAL A 260 -32.02 -37.77 -28.52
C VAL A 260 -30.93 -38.05 -27.47
N MET A 261 -30.73 -39.31 -27.08
CA MET A 261 -29.61 -39.70 -26.20
C MET A 261 -28.25 -39.42 -26.84
N LYS A 262 -28.10 -39.72 -28.15
CA LYS A 262 -26.88 -39.41 -28.89
C LYS A 262 -26.65 -37.90 -29.01
N GLU A 263 -27.69 -37.14 -29.35
CA GLU A 263 -27.65 -35.67 -29.40
C GLU A 263 -27.20 -35.09 -28.05
N ARG A 264 -27.76 -35.58 -26.94
CA ARG A 264 -27.38 -35.17 -25.58
C ARG A 264 -25.93 -35.53 -25.25
N GLU A 265 -25.47 -36.72 -25.61
CA GLU A 265 -24.09 -37.16 -25.35
C GLU A 265 -23.07 -36.30 -26.12
N ASP A 266 -23.36 -36.02 -27.39
CA ASP A 266 -22.50 -35.19 -28.24
C ASP A 266 -22.45 -33.75 -27.71
N LEU A 267 -23.58 -33.21 -27.26
CA LEU A 267 -23.64 -31.90 -26.61
C LEU A 267 -22.92 -31.88 -25.26
N LEU A 268 -22.99 -32.94 -24.44
CA LEU A 268 -22.25 -33.03 -23.18
C LEU A 268 -20.73 -33.03 -23.40
N LYS A 269 -20.24 -33.75 -24.41
CA LYS A 269 -18.82 -33.75 -24.77
C LYS A 269 -18.33 -32.37 -25.23
N GLN A 270 -19.17 -31.65 -25.97
CA GLN A 270 -18.85 -30.29 -26.43
C GLN A 270 -18.97 -29.26 -25.30
N ALA A 271 -19.92 -29.43 -24.37
CA ALA A 271 -20.14 -28.55 -23.22
C ALA A 271 -19.07 -28.65 -22.14
N TYR A 272 -18.44 -29.84 -22.02
CA TYR A 272 -17.43 -30.15 -21.01
C TYR A 272 -16.25 -30.94 -21.64
N PRO A 273 -15.45 -30.31 -22.50
CA PRO A 273 -14.27 -30.95 -23.05
C PRO A 273 -13.26 -31.24 -21.93
N ALA A 274 -12.67 -32.44 -21.91
CA ALA A 274 -11.72 -32.82 -20.86
C ALA A 274 -10.48 -31.89 -20.89
N GLY A 275 -10.29 -31.08 -19.84
CA GLY A 275 -9.12 -30.21 -19.68
C GLY A 275 -9.38 -28.74 -19.30
N GLN A 276 -10.37 -28.46 -18.43
CA GLN A 276 -10.46 -27.22 -17.66
C GLN A 276 -10.47 -27.52 -16.17
#